data_AF-A0A2V5Q2C5-F1
#
_entry.id   AF-A0A2V5Q2C5-F1
#
_cell.length_a   1.000
_cell.length_b   1.000
_cell.length_c   1.000
_cell.angle_alpha   90.00
_cell.angle_beta   90.00
_cell.angle_gamma   90.00
#
_symmetry.space_group_name_H-M   'P 1'
#
loop_
_entity.id
_entity.type
_entity.pdbx_description
1 polymer ?
#
loop_
_entity_poly.entity_id
_entity_poly.type
_entity_poly.pdbx_seq_one_letter_code
_entity_poly.pdbx_strand_id
1 'polypeptide(L)' 'MAWVYILRGSSGRHYLGSTPDLGARLAQHRRGHTHTTKRIGEF' A
#
# COMPACT_ATOMS: atom_id res chain seq x y z
N MET A 1 -13.03 8.48 -8.59
CA MET A 1 -12.28 9.55 -7.90
C MET A 1 -10.82 9.13 -7.87
N ALA A 2 -9.85 9.97 -8.25
CA ALA A 2 -8.44 9.57 -8.22
C ALA A 2 -7.82 9.89 -6.86
N TRP A 3 -7.19 8.91 -6.23
CA TRP A 3 -6.49 9.05 -4.94
C TRP A 3 -5.00 8.80 -5.12
N VAL A 4 -4.20 9.58 -4.40
CA VAL A 4 -2.76 9.33 -4.21
C VAL A 4 -2.55 9.03 -2.73
N TYR A 5 -1.76 8.01 -2.42
CA TYR A 5 -1.49 7.58 -1.05
C TYR A 5 -0.01 7.27 -0.84
N ILE A 6 0.43 7.42 0.41
CA ILE A 6 1.78 7.12 0.86
C ILE A 6 1.67 6.11 2.00
N LEU A 7 2.35 4.98 1.86
CA LEU A 7 2.51 4.01 2.93
C LEU A 7 3.96 4.04 3.42
N ARG A 8 4.16 4.00 4.74
CA ARG A 8 5.48 3.94 5.35
C ARG A 8 5.78 2.51 5.78
N GLY A 9 6.83 1.93 5.21
CA GLY A 9 7.32 0.62 5.62
C GLY A 9 8.16 0.68 6.90
N SER A 10 8.33 -0.47 7.56
CA SER A 10 9.14 -0.61 8.77
C SER A 10 10.62 -0.24 8.58
N SER A 11 11.13 -0.36 7.35
CA SER A 11 12.49 0.06 6.97
C SER A 11 12.66 1.58 6.78
N GLY A 12 11.60 2.38 7.01
CA GLY A 12 11.59 3.82 6.77
C GLY A 12 11.44 4.21 5.28
N ARG A 13 11.30 3.23 4.38
CA ARG A 13 11.01 3.48 2.97
C ARG A 13 9.53 3.85 2.78
N HIS A 14 9.31 4.86 1.95
CA HIS A 14 7.97 5.30 1.58
C HIS A 14 7.56 4.66 0.26
N TYR A 15 6.35 4.11 0.22
CA TYR A 15 5.71 3.60 -0.99
C TYR A 15 4.62 4.57 -1.41
N LEU A 16 4.73 5.12 -2.61
CA LEU A 16 3.72 5.99 -3.19
C LEU A 16 2.92 5.21 -4.23
N GLY A 17 1.61 5.34 -4.18
CA GLY A 17 0.71 4.72 -5.15
C GLY A 17 -0.47 5.63 -5.46
N SER A 18 -1.08 5.38 -6.61
CA SER A 18 -2.37 5.96 -6.96
C SER A 18 -3.41 4.86 -7.15
N THR A 19 -4.67 5.19 -6.89
CA THR A 19 -5.79 4.26 -7.06
C THR A 19 -7.10 5.01 -7.28
N PRO A 20 -8.02 4.48 -8.09
CA PRO A 20 -9.37 5.02 -8.18
C PRO A 20 -10.24 4.69 -6.95
N ASP A 21 -9.84 3.70 -6.15
CA ASP A 21 -10.53 3.26 -4.94
C ASP A 21 -9.52 2.99 -3.82
N LEU A 22 -9.47 3.87 -2.83
CA LEU A 22 -8.54 3.78 -1.70
C LEU A 22 -8.93 2.68 -0.72
N GLY A 23 -10.23 2.49 -0.48
CA GLY A 23 -10.73 1.50 0.49
C GLY A 23 -10.46 0.08 0.02
N ALA A 24 -10.78 -0.23 -1.23
CA ALA A 24 -10.46 -1.51 -1.85
C ALA A 24 -8.95 -1.78 -1.88
N ARG A 25 -8.14 -0.75 -2.17
CA ARG A 25 -6.67 -0.87 -2.20
C ARG A 25 -6.09 -1.18 -0.82
N LEU A 26 -6.56 -0.50 0.23
CA LEU A 26 -6.12 -0.75 1.60
C LEU A 26 -6.52 -2.16 2.07
N ALA A 27 -7.72 -2.62 1.72
CA ALA A 27 -8.18 -3.98 2.01
C ALA A 27 -7.32 -5.05 1.32
N GLN A 28 -6.88 -4.82 0.07
CA GLN A 28 -5.94 -5.70 -0.63
C GLN A 28 -4.57 -5.76 0.05
N HIS A 29 -4.06 -4.62 0.51
CA HIS A 29 -2.80 -4.57 1.28
C HIS A 29 -2.90 -5.38 2.58
N ARG A 30 -4.00 -5.22 3.33
CA ARG A 30 -4.24 -5.97 4.58
C ARG A 30 -4.39 -7.47 4.39
N ARG A 31 -4.91 -7.90 3.23
CA ARG A 31 -5.03 -9.34 2.88
C ARG A 31 -3.73 -9.96 2.38
N GLY A 32 -2.62 -9.22 2.31
CA GLY A 32 -1.32 -9.74 1.88
C GLY A 32 -1.25 -10.11 0.40
N HIS A 33 -2.21 -9.66 -0.42
CA HIS A 33 -2.41 -10.13 -1.79
C HIS A 33 -1.41 -9.56 -2.81
N THR A 34 -0.51 -8.66 -2.40
CA THR A 34 0.48 -8.06 -3.30
C THR A 34 1.90 -8.44 -2.86
N HIS A 35 2.54 -9.32 -3.63
CA HIS A 35 3.91 -9.78 -3.38
C HIS A 35 4.94 -8.66 -3.20
N THR A 36 4.71 -7.47 -3.77
CA THR A 36 5.59 -6.30 -3.63
C THR A 36 5.49 -5.59 -2.29
N THR A 37 4.36 -5.72 -1.58
CA THR A 37 4.12 -5.14 -0.24
C THR A 37 4.89 -5.90 0.85
N LYS A 38 5.13 -7.20 0.66
CA LYS A 38 5.95 -8.04 1.55
C LYS A 38 7.40 -7.54 1.72
N ARG A 39 7.94 -6.84 0.71
CA ARG A 39 9.33 -6.37 0.68
C ARG A 39 9.54 -5.03 1.37
N ILE A 40 8.46 -4.30 1.69
CA ILE A 40 8.51 -2.95 2.24
C ILE A 40 8.45 -2.98 3.79
N GLY A 41 8.21 -4.17 4.36
CA GLY A 41 7.94 -4.37 5.77
C GLY A 41 6.44 -4.31 6.02
N GLU A 42 5.94 -5.19 6.90
CA GLU A 42 4.54 -5.17 7.34
C GLU A 42 4.06 -3.74 7.65
N PHE A 43 2.85 -3.44 7.20
CA PHE A 43 2.16 -2.17 7.40
C PHE A 43 1.22 -2.28 8.59
#